data_AF-A0A527VMB2-F1
#
_entry.id   AF-A0A527VMB2-F1
#
_cell.length_a   1.000
_cell.length_b   1.000
_cell.length_c   1.000
_cell.angle_alpha   90.00
_cell.angle_beta   90.00
_cell.angle_gamma   90.00
#
_symmetry.space_group_name_H-M   'P 1'
#
loop_
_entity.id
_entity.type
_entity.pdbx_description
1 polymer ?
#
loop_
_entity_poly.entity_id
_entity_poly.type
_entity_poly.pdbx_seq_one_letter_code
_entity_poly.pdbx_strand_id
1 'polypeptide(L)' 'TEAGMDPKVSSLVYVAARAPDAGEDYTALAKTFAAPPASAGLVWSEGYGKLSEEAFLRDFAGGIPHTKARILYAVQGPI' A
#
# COMPACT_ATOMS: atom_id res chain seq x y z
N THR A 1 13.96 -13.59 17.48
CA THR A 1 14.05 -12.31 18.22
C THR A 1 12.92 -11.45 17.75
N GLU A 2 12.23 -10.77 18.66
CA GLU A 2 11.07 -9.95 18.32
C GLU A 2 11.45 -8.49 18.05
N ALA A 3 10.60 -7.79 17.31
CA ALA A 3 10.77 -6.37 17.04
C ALA A 3 10.76 -5.58 18.36
N GLY A 4 11.71 -4.66 18.53
CA GLY A 4 11.81 -3.81 19.72
C GLY A 4 12.76 -4.30 20.81
N MET A 5 13.37 -5.48 20.68
CA MET A 5 14.35 -5.98 21.64
C MET A 5 15.78 -5.47 21.40
N ASP A 6 16.02 -4.69 20.34
CA ASP A 6 17.33 -4.10 20.07
C ASP A 6 17.55 -2.84 20.94
N PRO A 7 18.71 -2.69 21.61
CA PRO A 7 19.01 -1.53 22.46
C PRO A 7 18.89 -0.17 21.76
N LYS A 8 18.91 -0.12 20.43
CA LYS A 8 18.75 1.10 19.63
C LYS A 8 17.29 1.47 19.38
N VAL A 9 16.32 0.65 19.76
CA VAL A 9 14.90 0.95 19.60
C VAL A 9 14.41 1.79 20.78
N SER A 10 14.00 3.03 20.52
CA SER A 10 13.44 3.93 21.53
C SER A 10 11.92 3.77 21.72
N SER A 11 11.22 3.28 20.69
CA SER A 11 9.76 3.19 20.67
C SER A 11 9.25 2.34 19.50
N LEU A 12 8.09 1.71 19.68
CA LEU A 12 7.33 1.02 18.64
C LEU A 12 6.05 1.78 18.33
N VAL A 13 5.70 1.87 17.04
CA VAL A 13 4.41 2.41 16.59
C VAL A 13 3.58 1.27 16.04
N TYR A 14 2.39 1.07 16.61
CA TYR A 14 1.38 0.18 16.05
C TYR A 14 0.45 0.98 15.14
N VAL A 15 0.56 0.72 13.84
CA VAL A 15 -0.43 1.13 12.86
C VAL A 15 -1.42 -0.02 12.73
N ALA A 16 -2.73 0.25 12.77
CA ALA A 16 -3.77 -0.74 12.47
C ALA A 16 -3.81 -1.10 10.97
N ALA A 17 -2.64 -1.42 10.42
CA ALA A 17 -2.50 -2.11 9.15
C ALA A 17 -2.74 -3.61 9.38
N ARG A 18 -2.90 -4.38 8.30
CA ARG A 18 -2.85 -5.84 8.37
C ARG A 18 -1.44 -6.25 8.78
N ALA A 19 -1.17 -6.28 10.08
CA ALA A 19 0.08 -6.74 10.64
C ALA A 19 -0.08 -8.24 10.91
N PRO A 20 0.69 -9.11 10.23
CA PRO A 20 0.66 -10.54 10.53
C PRO A 20 1.31 -10.77 11.90
N ASP A 21 0.84 -11.80 12.61
CA ASP A 21 1.47 -12.23 13.86
C ASP A 21 2.87 -12.82 13.59
N ALA A 22 3.66 -12.98 14.65
CA ALA A 22 4.99 -13.57 14.54
C ALA A 22 4.91 -15.00 13.95
N GLY A 23 5.55 -15.20 12.79
CA GLY A 23 5.55 -16.48 12.07
C GLY A 23 4.38 -16.67 11.09
N GLU A 24 3.51 -15.70 10.92
CA GLU A 24 2.41 -15.75 9.95
C GLU A 24 2.85 -15.26 8.56
N ASP A 25 2.35 -15.94 7.51
CA ASP A 25 2.57 -15.52 6.13
C ASP A 25 1.61 -14.37 5.78
N TYR A 26 2.18 -13.18 5.55
CA TYR A 26 1.42 -11.99 5.19
C TYR A 26 0.54 -12.18 3.95
N THR A 27 1.02 -12.91 2.94
CA THR A 27 0.30 -13.10 1.68
C THR A 27 -0.93 -13.99 1.89
N ALA A 28 -0.80 -15.04 2.69
CA ALA A 28 -1.89 -15.92 3.09
C ALA A 28 -2.93 -15.15 3.92
N LEU A 29 -2.49 -14.36 4.92
CA LEU A 29 -3.38 -13.51 5.70
C LEU A 29 -4.12 -12.51 4.81
N ALA A 30 -3.41 -11.82 3.92
CA ALA A 30 -3.99 -10.81 3.03
C ALA A 30 -5.10 -11.38 2.12
N LYS A 31 -4.99 -12.65 1.71
CA LYS A 31 -5.99 -13.36 0.89
C LYS A 31 -7.31 -13.64 1.63
N THR A 32 -7.35 -13.54 2.95
CA THR A 32 -8.58 -13.74 3.73
C THR A 32 -9.49 -12.52 3.73
N PHE A 33 -8.99 -11.37 3.24
CA PHE A 33 -9.74 -10.13 3.15
C PHE A 33 -10.05 -9.76 1.70
N ALA A 34 -11.07 -8.91 1.51
CA ALA A 34 -11.35 -8.32 0.21
C ALA A 34 -10.12 -7.56 -0.32
N ALA A 35 -9.88 -7.72 -1.63
CA ALA A 35 -8.87 -6.95 -2.34
C ALA A 35 -9.22 -5.45 -2.29
N PRO A 36 -8.22 -4.57 -2.10
CA PRO A 36 -8.44 -3.14 -2.20
C PRO A 36 -9.01 -2.76 -3.58
N PRO A 37 -10.02 -1.86 -3.67
CA PRO A 37 -10.60 -1.45 -4.95
C PRO A 37 -9.57 -0.96 -5.98
N ALA A 38 -8.56 -0.22 -5.53
CA ALA A 38 -7.47 0.27 -6.38
C ALA A 38 -6.73 -0.85 -7.12
N SER A 39 -6.63 -2.05 -6.52
CA SER A 39 -5.94 -3.19 -7.13
C SER A 39 -6.56 -3.64 -8.45
N ALA A 40 -7.84 -3.34 -8.71
CA ALA A 40 -8.50 -3.64 -9.97
C ALA A 40 -7.93 -2.81 -11.15
N GLY A 41 -7.28 -1.67 -10.88
CA GLY A 41 -6.63 -0.84 -11.89
C GLY A 41 -5.11 -0.99 -11.94
N LEU A 42 -4.54 -2.02 -11.31
CA LEU A 42 -3.10 -2.27 -11.35
C LEU A 42 -2.67 -2.77 -12.73
N VAL A 43 -1.71 -2.06 -13.33
CA VAL A 43 -1.14 -2.35 -14.65
C VAL A 43 0.35 -2.63 -14.49
N TRP A 44 0.81 -3.72 -15.09
CA TRP A 44 2.22 -4.14 -15.03
C TRP A 44 2.95 -3.81 -16.33
N SER A 45 4.17 -3.29 -16.21
CA SER A 45 5.07 -3.03 -17.33
C SER A 45 6.52 -3.09 -16.84
N GLU A 46 7.39 -3.77 -17.59
CA GLU A 46 8.83 -3.86 -17.29
C GLU A 46 9.16 -4.33 -15.85
N GLY A 47 8.32 -5.19 -15.28
CA GLY A 47 8.50 -5.72 -13.92
C GLY A 47 7.96 -4.84 -12.79
N TYR A 48 7.38 -3.68 -13.12
CA TYR A 48 6.81 -2.75 -12.15
C TYR A 48 5.31 -2.58 -12.31
N GLY A 49 4.63 -2.35 -11.19
CA GLY A 49 3.21 -2.03 -11.14
C GLY A 49 2.97 -0.52 -11.13
N LYS A 50 1.86 -0.10 -11.73
CA LYS A 50 1.29 1.24 -11.55
C LYS A 50 -0.23 1.17 -11.57
N LEU A 51 -0.90 2.05 -10.85
CA LEU A 51 -2.35 2.23 -10.97
C LEU A 51 -2.67 2.96 -12.28
N SER A 52 -3.74 2.57 -12.95
CA SER A 52 -4.37 3.35 -14.02
C SER A 52 -4.81 4.73 -13.51
N GLU A 53 -4.96 5.71 -14.40
CA GLU A 53 -5.39 7.06 -13.99
C GLU A 53 -6.73 7.01 -13.24
N GLU A 54 -7.70 6.22 -13.72
CA GLU A 54 -9.00 6.07 -13.05
C GLU A 54 -8.85 5.52 -11.63
N ALA A 55 -8.13 4.41 -11.44
CA ALA A 55 -7.95 3.81 -10.13
C ALA A 55 -7.13 4.71 -9.20
N PHE A 56 -6.13 5.41 -9.72
CA PHE A 56 -5.35 6.35 -8.94
C PHE A 56 -6.22 7.53 -8.46
N LEU A 57 -6.99 8.14 -9.35
CA LEU A 57 -7.82 9.30 -9.02
C LEU A 57 -8.98 8.95 -8.10
N ARG A 58 -9.63 7.80 -8.32
CA ARG A 58 -10.81 7.37 -7.55
C ARG A 58 -10.42 6.72 -6.22
N ASP A 59 -9.50 5.75 -6.27
CA ASP A 59 -9.30 4.81 -5.16
C ASP A 59 -8.04 5.10 -4.33
N PHE A 60 -7.07 5.86 -4.85
CA PHE A 60 -5.85 6.26 -4.13
C PHE A 60 -5.86 7.73 -3.70
N ALA A 61 -6.22 8.65 -4.60
CA ALA A 61 -6.17 10.09 -4.41
C ALA A 61 -7.56 10.77 -4.39
N GLY A 62 -8.64 10.01 -4.14
CA GLY A 62 -10.00 10.55 -4.14
C GLY A 62 -10.31 11.59 -3.07
N GLY A 63 -9.45 11.70 -2.04
CA GLY A 63 -9.63 12.64 -0.91
C GLY A 63 -9.04 14.03 -1.10
N ILE A 64 -8.45 14.35 -2.27
CA ILE A 64 -7.79 15.64 -2.53
C ILE A 64 -8.34 16.32 -3.79
N PRO A 65 -8.11 17.63 -4.00
CA PRO A 65 -8.56 18.31 -5.21
C PRO A 65 -8.07 17.60 -6.48
N HIS A 66 -8.95 17.44 -7.46
CA HIS A 66 -8.71 16.67 -8.68
C HIS A 66 -7.43 17.11 -9.42
N THR A 67 -7.17 18.41 -9.51
CA THR A 67 -5.94 18.95 -10.12
C THR A 67 -4.68 18.43 -9.42
N LYS A 68 -4.70 18.36 -8.09
CA LYS A 68 -3.57 17.84 -7.29
C LYS A 68 -3.43 16.32 -7.47
N ALA A 69 -4.54 15.59 -7.52
CA ALA A 69 -4.54 14.15 -7.76
C ALA A 69 -3.92 13.80 -9.13
N ARG A 70 -4.22 14.57 -10.17
CA ARG A 70 -3.60 14.40 -11.51
C ARG A 70 -2.10 14.69 -11.52
N ILE A 71 -1.65 15.69 -10.77
CA ILE A 71 -0.22 15.97 -10.61
C ILE A 71 0.47 14.77 -9.93
N LEU A 72 -0.12 14.23 -8.86
CA LEU A 72 0.42 13.05 -8.17
C LEU A 72 0.42 11.79 -9.04
N TYR A 73 -0.61 11.59 -9.86
CA TYR A 73 -0.66 10.50 -10.83
C TYR A 73 0.50 10.60 -11.84
N ALA A 74 0.78 11.80 -12.35
CA ALA A 74 1.86 12.04 -13.32
C ALA A 74 3.26 11.71 -12.76
N VAL A 75 3.43 11.74 -11.44
CA VAL A 75 4.68 11.42 -10.74
C VAL A 75 4.60 10.14 -9.92
N GLN A 76 3.63 9.26 -10.20
CA GLN A 76 3.49 7.98 -9.54
C GLN A 76 4.78 7.17 -9.67
N GLY A 77 5.33 6.72 -8.54
CA GLY A 77 6.47 5.82 -8.52
C GLY A 77 6.09 4.39 -8.91
N PRO A 78 7.04 3.59 -9.42
CA PRO A 78 6.81 2.17 -9.64
C PRO A 78 6.53 1.45 -8.32
N ILE A 79 5.56 0.53 -8.34
CA ILE A 79 5.21 -0.40 -7.26
C ILE A 79 5.96 -1.71 -7.46
#